data_AF-A0A1D8QLJ1-F1
#
_entry.id   AF-A0A1D8QLJ1-F1
#
_cell.length_a   1.000
_cell.length_b   1.000
_cell.length_c   1.000
_cell.angle_alpha   90.00
_cell.angle_beta   90.00
_cell.angle_gamma   90.00
#
_symmetry.space_group_name_H-M   'P 1'
#
loop_
_entity.id
_entity.type
_entity.pdbx_description
1 polymer ?
#
loop_
_entity_poly.entity_id
_entity_poly.type
_entity_poly.pdbx_seq_one_letter_code
_entity_poly.pdbx_strand_id
1 'polypeptide(L)'
;MTAFSCFLIFITMTSLPTILLADLQPPHYGPLRAMTEAAIEDCYEDAAQKVKVEITDEGFEELLKGSRDNLIHNTKCLRYCIMRKNGLFNASNSLDKEKLVDIFEIIHPQVEKEKLLNVLQKCAEKTEKETDNCERASVAAMCVLDELKGEGVTNI
;
A
#
# COMPACT_ATOMS: atom_id res chain seq x y z
N MET A 1 61.14 32.18 -44.37
CA MET A 1 59.77 32.12 -43.81
C MET A 1 59.35 30.66 -43.78
N THR A 2 59.56 30.02 -42.64
CA THR A 2 59.23 28.62 -42.35
C THR A 2 58.00 28.57 -41.44
N ALA A 3 57.13 27.59 -41.70
CA ALA A 3 55.91 27.25 -40.99
C ALA A 3 56.15 26.91 -39.50
N PHE A 4 55.11 27.01 -38.66
CA PHE A 4 54.74 25.93 -37.74
C PHE A 4 53.31 26.11 -37.18
N SER A 5 52.61 24.98 -37.16
CA SER A 5 51.23 24.74 -36.73
C SER A 5 50.91 25.14 -35.29
N CYS A 6 49.69 25.62 -35.07
CA CYS A 6 48.98 25.44 -33.80
C CYS A 6 47.60 24.86 -34.11
N PHE A 7 47.50 23.53 -33.97
CA PHE A 7 46.25 22.80 -33.92
C PHE A 7 45.51 23.23 -32.64
N LEU A 8 44.43 24.00 -32.79
CA LEU A 8 43.45 24.17 -31.72
C LEU A 8 42.40 23.06 -31.86
N ILE A 9 42.48 22.12 -30.93
CA ILE A 9 41.56 21.01 -30.74
C ILE A 9 40.20 21.60 -30.36
N PHE A 10 39.24 21.56 -31.27
CA PHE A 10 37.84 21.82 -30.94
C PHE A 10 37.31 20.65 -30.10
N ILE A 11 37.10 20.92 -28.81
CA ILE A 11 36.39 20.04 -27.89
C ILE A 11 34.94 19.94 -28.40
N THR A 12 34.60 18.82 -29.02
CA THR A 12 33.21 18.48 -29.31
C THR A 12 32.51 18.20 -27.98
N MET A 13 31.66 19.12 -27.53
CA MET A 13 30.65 18.81 -26.51
C MET A 13 29.74 17.72 -27.09
N THR A 14 30.01 16.47 -26.77
CA THR A 14 29.04 15.39 -26.96
C THR A 14 27.93 15.60 -25.94
N SER A 15 26.87 16.27 -26.36
CA SER A 15 25.58 16.28 -25.66
C SER A 15 25.11 14.83 -25.60
N LEU A 16 25.39 14.16 -24.47
CA LEU A 16 24.74 12.91 -24.12
C LEU A 16 23.23 13.18 -24.15
N PRO A 17 22.45 12.41 -24.93
CA PRO A 17 21.00 12.52 -24.85
C PRO A 17 20.63 12.14 -23.42
N THR A 18 20.07 13.10 -22.69
CA THR A 18 19.40 12.84 -21.43
C THR A 18 18.23 11.95 -21.79
N ILE A 19 18.40 10.64 -21.62
CA ILE A 19 17.29 9.70 -21.70
C ILE A 19 16.38 10.09 -20.54
N LEU A 20 15.35 10.89 -20.84
CA LEU A 20 14.17 10.99 -20.00
C LEU A 20 13.62 9.56 -19.90
N LEU A 21 13.97 8.88 -18.82
CA LEU A 21 13.12 7.81 -18.31
C LEU A 21 11.83 8.50 -17.91
N ALA A 22 10.91 8.60 -18.87
CA ALA A 22 9.51 8.80 -18.52
C ALA A 22 9.15 7.60 -17.65
N ASP A 23 8.89 7.85 -16.37
CA ASP A 23 8.28 6.85 -15.49
C ASP A 23 6.99 6.40 -16.17
N LEU A 24 7.04 5.24 -16.82
CA LEU A 24 5.87 4.63 -17.43
C LEU A 24 4.98 4.18 -16.28
N GLN A 25 3.99 5.02 -15.95
CA GLN A 25 2.98 4.70 -14.95
C GLN A 25 2.39 3.30 -15.25
N PRO A 26 2.15 2.47 -14.23
CA PRO A 26 1.54 1.16 -14.41
C PRO A 26 0.22 1.24 -15.18
N PRO A 27 -0.15 0.20 -15.93
CA PRO A 27 -1.49 0.14 -16.52
C PRO A 27 -2.54 0.34 -15.43
N HIS A 28 -3.59 1.11 -15.75
CA HIS A 28 -4.69 1.48 -14.83
C HIS A 28 -4.33 2.39 -13.65
N TYR A 29 -3.16 3.05 -13.64
CA TYR A 29 -2.78 4.00 -12.57
C TYR A 29 -3.87 5.06 -12.27
N GLY A 30 -4.35 5.76 -13.30
CA GLY A 30 -5.39 6.79 -13.15
C GLY A 30 -6.69 6.26 -12.52
N PRO A 31 -7.32 5.21 -13.09
CA PRO A 31 -8.49 4.57 -12.48
C PRO A 31 -8.27 4.10 -11.04
N LEU A 32 -7.14 3.46 -10.73
CA LEU A 32 -6.83 3.00 -9.37
C LEU A 32 -6.66 4.16 -8.39
N ARG A 33 -6.09 5.28 -8.86
CA ARG A 33 -5.95 6.50 -8.05
C ARG A 33 -7.32 7.09 -7.74
N ALA A 34 -8.19 7.21 -8.73
CA ALA A 34 -9.56 7.70 -8.54
C ALA A 34 -10.37 6.81 -7.57
N MET A 35 -10.21 5.48 -7.65
CA MET A 35 -10.82 4.56 -6.69
C MET A 35 -10.28 4.77 -5.26
N THR A 36 -8.97 5.01 -5.14
CA THR A 36 -8.33 5.29 -3.84
C THR A 36 -8.81 6.63 -3.28
N GLU A 37 -8.90 7.67 -4.11
CA GLU A 37 -9.46 8.99 -3.74
C GLU A 37 -10.88 8.85 -3.21
N ALA A 38 -11.74 8.07 -3.88
CA ALA A 38 -13.10 7.79 -3.42
C ALA A 38 -13.14 6.97 -2.12
N ALA A 39 -12.17 6.09 -1.89
CA ALA A 39 -12.07 5.32 -0.65
C ALA A 39 -11.65 6.17 0.54
N ILE A 40 -10.85 7.23 0.31
CA ILE A 40 -10.32 8.09 1.37
C ILE A 40 -11.06 9.42 1.56
N GLU A 41 -12.05 9.73 0.71
CA GLU A 41 -12.75 11.03 0.67
C GLU A 41 -13.19 11.55 2.05
N ASP A 42 -13.67 10.65 2.91
CA ASP A 42 -14.11 10.91 4.29
C ASP A 42 -13.39 9.99 5.29
N CYS A 43 -12.05 9.97 5.20
CA CYS A 43 -11.21 9.17 6.08
C CYS A 43 -10.23 10.03 6.89
N TYR A 44 -10.06 9.64 8.15
CA TYR A 44 -9.22 10.34 9.12
C TYR A 44 -8.31 9.35 9.85
N GLU A 45 -7.08 9.75 10.14
CA GLU A 45 -6.10 8.93 10.83
C GLU A 45 -6.54 8.63 12.28
N ASP A 46 -7.27 9.56 12.91
CA ASP A 46 -7.65 9.48 14.30
C ASP A 46 -9.17 9.38 14.51
N ALA A 47 -9.57 8.82 15.64
CA ALA A 47 -10.98 8.66 16.01
C ALA A 47 -11.70 9.99 16.28
N ALA A 48 -10.96 11.08 16.54
CA ALA A 48 -11.51 12.41 16.76
C ALA A 48 -11.68 13.20 15.45
N GLN A 49 -11.38 12.59 14.30
CA GLN A 49 -11.49 13.17 12.96
C GLN A 49 -10.72 14.49 12.79
N LYS A 50 -9.52 14.58 13.38
CA LYS A 50 -8.70 15.80 13.33
C LYS A 50 -7.72 15.81 12.17
N VAL A 51 -7.20 14.66 11.80
CA VAL A 51 -6.19 14.51 10.75
C VAL A 51 -6.82 13.76 9.58
N LYS A 52 -7.17 14.50 8.53
CA LYS A 52 -7.71 13.92 7.30
C LYS A 52 -6.59 13.26 6.51
N VAL A 53 -6.83 12.05 6.00
CA VAL A 53 -5.87 11.35 5.16
C VAL A 53 -5.89 11.97 3.76
N GLU A 54 -4.71 12.30 3.24
CA GLU A 54 -4.51 12.75 1.87
C GLU A 54 -3.61 11.75 1.14
N ILE A 55 -3.82 11.53 -0.16
CA ILE A 55 -2.94 10.65 -0.95
C ILE A 55 -1.66 11.42 -1.28
N THR A 56 -0.49 10.85 -0.92
CA THR A 56 0.78 11.26 -1.51
C THR A 56 1.14 10.35 -2.67
N ASP A 57 1.87 10.88 -3.66
CA ASP A 57 2.29 10.07 -4.80
C ASP A 57 3.20 8.92 -4.37
N GLU A 58 4.09 9.14 -3.39
CA GLU A 58 4.93 8.08 -2.80
C GLU A 58 4.09 6.99 -2.12
N GLY A 59 3.08 7.37 -1.35
CA GLY A 59 2.23 6.42 -0.62
C GLY A 59 1.35 5.60 -1.54
N PHE A 60 0.82 6.22 -2.60
CA PHE A 60 0.10 5.52 -3.65
C PHE A 60 1.04 4.62 -4.48
N GLU A 61 2.23 5.13 -4.80
CA GLU A 61 3.42 4.43 -5.29
C GLU A 61 3.62 3.06 -4.63
N GLU A 62 3.84 3.14 -3.33
CA GLU A 62 4.14 2.00 -2.46
C GLU A 62 2.92 1.07 -2.30
N LEU A 63 1.70 1.62 -2.24
CA LEU A 63 0.47 0.84 -2.20
C LEU A 63 0.32 -0.04 -3.45
N LEU A 64 0.56 0.53 -4.65
CA LEU A 64 0.46 -0.19 -5.93
C LEU A 64 1.51 -1.28 -6.08
N LYS A 65 2.72 -1.06 -5.55
CA LYS A 65 3.80 -2.06 -5.54
C LYS A 65 3.45 -3.28 -4.68
N GLY A 66 2.44 -3.18 -3.82
CA GLY A 66 2.04 -4.27 -2.92
C GLY A 66 3.10 -4.56 -1.85
N SER A 67 4.01 -3.61 -1.58
CA SER A 67 5.03 -3.70 -0.54
C SER A 67 4.40 -4.10 0.78
N ARG A 68 5.00 -5.01 1.55
CA ARG A 68 4.40 -5.47 2.81
C ARG A 68 5.13 -4.93 4.04
N ASP A 69 6.41 -4.64 3.91
CA ASP A 69 7.30 -4.26 5.01
C ASP A 69 7.73 -2.79 4.92
N ASN A 70 8.04 -2.19 6.07
CA ASN A 70 8.65 -0.86 6.19
C ASN A 70 7.89 0.25 5.46
N LEU A 71 6.56 0.14 5.41
CA LEU A 71 5.71 1.11 4.71
C LEU A 71 5.81 2.49 5.31
N ILE A 72 5.74 3.50 4.47
CA ILE A 72 5.61 4.87 4.94
C ILE A 72 4.21 5.08 5.57
N HIS A 73 4.13 6.05 6.48
CA HIS A 73 2.90 6.34 7.21
C HIS A 73 1.70 6.56 6.29
N ASN A 74 1.89 7.30 5.20
CA ASN A 74 0.82 7.56 4.23
C ASN A 74 0.23 6.26 3.66
N THR A 75 1.06 5.33 3.21
CA THR A 75 0.63 4.02 2.69
C THR A 75 -0.18 3.23 3.71
N LYS A 76 0.25 3.25 4.98
CA LYS A 76 -0.48 2.61 6.09
C LYS A 76 -1.86 3.24 6.27
N CYS A 77 -1.95 4.57 6.21
CA CYS A 77 -3.22 5.27 6.29
C CYS A 77 -4.13 5.03 5.08
N LEU A 78 -3.58 4.98 3.86
CA LEU A 78 -4.35 4.60 2.68
C LEU A 78 -4.94 3.20 2.82
N ARG A 79 -4.16 2.23 3.31
CA ARG A 79 -4.68 0.88 3.62
C ARG A 79 -5.80 0.93 4.64
N TYR A 80 -5.59 1.64 5.74
CA TYR A 80 -6.62 1.82 6.76
C TYR A 80 -7.93 2.35 6.17
N CYS A 81 -7.86 3.42 5.38
CA CYS A 81 -9.04 4.03 4.77
C CYS A 81 -9.76 3.08 3.80
N ILE A 82 -9.02 2.38 2.95
CA ILE A 82 -9.59 1.38 2.03
C ILE A 82 -10.27 0.27 2.83
N MET A 83 -9.61 -0.27 3.86
CA MET A 83 -10.18 -1.33 4.70
C MET A 83 -11.43 -0.84 5.43
N ARG A 84 -11.40 0.36 6.01
CA ARG A 84 -12.53 1.01 6.71
C ARG A 84 -13.72 1.22 5.78
N LYS A 85 -13.49 1.77 4.58
CA LYS A 85 -14.53 2.01 3.57
C LYS A 85 -15.26 0.73 3.15
N ASN A 86 -14.52 -0.38 3.08
CA ASN A 86 -15.05 -1.70 2.75
C ASN A 86 -15.60 -2.48 3.95
N GLY A 87 -15.69 -1.85 5.14
CA GLY A 87 -16.28 -2.46 6.33
C GLY A 87 -15.43 -3.54 6.98
N LEU A 88 -14.12 -3.59 6.69
CA LEU A 88 -13.19 -4.56 7.31
C LEU A 88 -12.83 -4.19 8.75
N PHE A 89 -13.12 -2.95 9.15
CA PHE A 89 -13.07 -2.49 10.53
C PHE A 89 -14.47 -2.08 10.98
N ASN A 90 -14.85 -2.54 12.16
CA ASN A 90 -16.12 -2.18 12.80
C ASN A 90 -16.07 -0.75 13.38
N ALA A 91 -17.20 -0.28 13.95
CA ALA A 91 -17.31 1.08 14.50
C ALA A 91 -16.22 1.40 15.55
N SER A 92 -15.84 0.42 16.38
CA SER A 92 -14.80 0.53 17.42
C SER A 92 -13.37 0.43 16.88
N ASN A 93 -13.21 0.36 15.56
CA ASN A 93 -11.94 0.19 14.87
C ASN A 93 -11.21 -1.12 15.16
N SER A 94 -11.97 -2.19 15.43
CA SER A 94 -11.46 -3.57 15.46
C SER A 94 -11.84 -4.30 14.19
N LEU A 95 -11.12 -5.39 13.87
CA LEU A 95 -11.41 -6.21 12.69
C LEU A 95 -12.86 -6.73 12.71
N ASP A 96 -13.57 -6.53 11.61
CA ASP A 96 -14.88 -7.10 11.38
C ASP A 96 -14.72 -8.50 10.80
N LYS A 97 -14.77 -9.51 11.68
CA LYS A 97 -14.48 -10.90 11.33
C LYS A 97 -15.50 -11.47 10.35
N GLU A 98 -16.78 -11.08 10.48
CA GLU A 98 -17.83 -11.53 9.58
C GLU A 98 -17.60 -11.00 8.17
N LYS A 99 -17.35 -9.68 8.05
CA LYS A 99 -17.05 -9.06 6.75
C LYS A 99 -15.77 -9.61 6.11
N LEU A 100 -14.74 -9.87 6.91
CA LEU A 100 -13.50 -10.49 6.42
C LEU A 100 -13.75 -11.91 5.91
N VAL A 101 -14.54 -12.72 6.63
CA VAL A 101 -14.93 -14.05 6.16
C VAL A 101 -15.72 -13.97 4.85
N ASP A 102 -16.73 -13.09 4.76
CA ASP A 102 -17.52 -12.90 3.54
C ASP A 102 -16.61 -12.61 2.32
N ILE A 103 -15.64 -11.71 2.49
CA ILE A 103 -14.73 -11.33 1.42
C ILE A 103 -13.81 -12.49 1.06
N PHE A 104 -13.22 -13.17 2.03
CA PHE A 104 -12.33 -14.31 1.78
C PHE A 104 -13.05 -15.48 1.11
N GLU A 105 -14.31 -15.74 1.43
CA GLU A 105 -15.12 -16.75 0.74
C GLU A 105 -15.28 -16.43 -0.77
N ILE A 106 -15.20 -15.14 -1.15
CA ILE A 106 -15.24 -14.70 -2.55
C ILE A 106 -13.86 -14.74 -3.22
N ILE A 107 -12.83 -14.18 -2.57
CA ILE A 107 -11.51 -13.95 -3.21
C ILE A 107 -10.52 -15.11 -3.00
N HIS A 108 -10.69 -15.88 -1.93
CA HIS A 108 -9.84 -17.02 -1.56
C HIS A 108 -10.71 -18.19 -1.05
N PRO A 109 -11.63 -18.73 -1.87
CA PRO A 109 -12.57 -19.78 -1.46
C PRO A 109 -11.89 -21.08 -1.01
N GLN A 110 -10.60 -21.26 -1.31
CA GLN A 110 -9.78 -22.38 -0.83
C GLN A 110 -9.41 -22.29 0.66
N VAL A 111 -9.60 -21.13 1.30
CA VAL A 111 -9.31 -20.95 2.73
C VAL A 111 -10.51 -21.42 3.53
N GLU A 112 -10.31 -22.46 4.35
CA GLU A 112 -11.36 -22.97 5.22
C GLU A 112 -11.83 -21.90 6.23
N LYS A 113 -13.14 -21.77 6.40
CA LYS A 113 -13.75 -20.74 7.26
C LYS A 113 -13.25 -20.78 8.70
N GLU A 114 -13.20 -21.97 9.31
CA GLU A 114 -12.74 -22.15 10.70
C GLU A 114 -11.28 -21.73 10.86
N LYS A 115 -10.45 -22.12 9.89
CA LYS A 115 -9.05 -21.73 9.81
C LYS A 115 -8.89 -20.20 9.76
N LEU A 116 -9.64 -19.55 8.87
CA LEU A 116 -9.64 -18.09 8.76
C LEU A 116 -10.10 -17.43 10.06
N LEU A 117 -11.16 -17.91 10.70
CA LEU A 117 -11.64 -17.36 11.98
C LEU A 117 -10.58 -17.43 13.08
N ASN A 118 -9.82 -18.53 13.15
CA ASN A 118 -8.72 -18.68 14.09
C ASN A 118 -7.61 -17.66 13.82
N VAL A 119 -7.23 -17.45 12.55
CA VAL A 119 -6.26 -16.41 12.16
C VAL A 119 -6.77 -15.02 12.54
N LEU A 120 -8.02 -14.70 12.20
CA LEU A 120 -8.63 -13.40 12.50
C LEU A 120 -8.71 -13.13 14.00
N GLN A 121 -8.93 -14.15 14.83
CA GLN A 121 -8.88 -14.02 16.29
C GLN A 121 -7.48 -13.63 16.77
N LYS A 122 -6.44 -14.38 16.36
CA LYS A 122 -5.04 -14.07 16.73
C LYS A 122 -4.65 -12.65 16.30
N CYS A 123 -5.04 -12.26 15.09
CA CYS A 123 -4.70 -10.94 14.56
C CYS A 123 -5.48 -9.81 15.22
N ALA A 124 -6.74 -10.04 15.62
CA ALA A 124 -7.48 -9.05 16.41
C ALA A 124 -6.75 -8.73 17.72
N GLU A 125 -6.31 -9.75 18.47
CA GLU A 125 -5.56 -9.57 19.73
C GLU A 125 -4.24 -8.80 19.54
N LYS A 126 -3.57 -9.00 18.41
CA LYS A 126 -2.36 -8.24 18.06
C LYS A 126 -2.69 -6.77 17.81
N THR A 127 -3.73 -6.51 17.02
CA THR A 127 -4.11 -5.15 16.59
C THR A 127 -4.71 -4.30 17.71
N GLU A 128 -5.30 -4.92 18.75
CA GLU A 128 -5.86 -4.19 19.89
C GLU A 128 -4.83 -3.36 20.66
N LYS A 129 -3.54 -3.72 20.55
CA LYS A 129 -2.41 -3.02 21.17
C LYS A 129 -2.03 -1.73 20.45
N GLU A 130 -2.47 -1.55 19.21
CA GLU A 130 -2.06 -0.44 18.35
C GLU A 130 -2.98 0.77 18.54
N THR A 131 -2.43 1.89 19.02
CA THR A 131 -3.22 3.12 19.25
C THR A 131 -3.43 3.94 17.99
N ASP A 132 -2.51 3.84 17.03
CA ASP A 132 -2.59 4.47 15.73
C ASP A 132 -3.44 3.61 14.78
N ASN A 133 -4.45 4.20 14.13
CA ASN A 133 -5.37 3.45 13.28
C ASN A 133 -4.70 2.99 11.97
N CYS A 134 -3.75 3.77 11.44
CA CYS A 134 -2.99 3.43 10.25
C CYS A 134 -2.05 2.25 10.53
N GLU A 135 -1.34 2.28 11.66
CA GLU A 135 -0.49 1.19 12.13
C GLU A 135 -1.31 -0.06 12.41
N ARG A 136 -2.45 0.09 13.11
CA ARG A 136 -3.40 -0.99 13.37
C ARG A 136 -3.81 -1.72 12.10
N ALA A 137 -4.14 -0.98 11.04
CA ALA A 137 -4.52 -1.57 9.76
C ALA A 137 -3.34 -2.29 9.08
N SER A 138 -2.15 -1.69 9.13
CA SER A 138 -0.94 -2.31 8.58
C SER A 138 -0.63 -3.63 9.31
N VAL A 139 -0.65 -3.61 10.64
CA VAL A 139 -0.43 -4.79 11.50
C VAL A 139 -1.48 -5.86 11.24
N ALA A 140 -2.75 -5.47 11.08
CA ALA A 140 -3.83 -6.40 10.77
C ALA A 140 -3.59 -7.13 9.43
N ALA A 141 -3.33 -6.36 8.37
CA ALA A 141 -3.12 -6.90 7.03
C ALA A 141 -1.92 -7.85 7.00
N MET A 142 -0.80 -7.45 7.61
CA MET A 142 0.40 -8.31 7.68
C MET A 142 0.14 -9.57 8.50
N CYS A 143 -0.47 -9.44 9.68
CA CYS A 143 -0.75 -10.58 10.54
C CYS A 143 -1.60 -11.64 9.83
N VAL A 144 -2.68 -11.24 9.17
CA VAL A 144 -3.58 -12.19 8.48
C VAL A 144 -2.83 -12.92 7.36
N LEU A 145 -2.04 -12.18 6.57
CA LEU A 145 -1.26 -12.77 5.49
C LEU A 145 -0.19 -13.74 6.01
N ASP A 146 0.53 -13.37 7.08
CA ASP A 146 1.61 -14.18 7.63
C ASP A 146 1.09 -15.45 8.33
N GLU A 147 0.00 -15.35 9.10
CA GLU A 147 -0.63 -16.51 9.73
C GLU A 147 -1.18 -17.48 8.67
N LEU A 148 -1.87 -16.98 7.63
CA LEU A 148 -2.39 -17.85 6.57
C LEU A 148 -1.26 -18.55 5.79
N LYS A 149 -0.17 -17.84 5.50
CA LYS A 149 1.05 -18.45 4.92
C LYS A 149 1.66 -19.50 5.84
N GLY A 150 1.77 -19.20 7.14
CA GLY A 150 2.28 -20.13 8.16
C GLY A 150 1.46 -21.41 8.25
N GLU A 151 0.16 -21.33 7.96
CA GLU A 151 -0.73 -22.48 7.87
C GLU A 151 -0.78 -23.12 6.47
N GLY A 152 0.12 -22.75 5.55
CA GLY A 152 0.28 -23.38 4.24
C GLY A 152 -0.56 -22.80 3.10
N VAL A 153 -1.19 -21.64 3.28
CA VAL A 153 -1.92 -20.94 2.20
C VAL A 153 -0.91 -20.12 1.38
N THR A 154 -0.59 -20.57 0.17
CA THR A 154 0.51 -20.01 -0.64
C THR A 154 0.07 -19.05 -1.74
N ASN A 155 -1.21 -19.03 -2.11
CA ASN A 155 -1.79 -18.13 -3.11
C ASN A 155 -2.66 -17.05 -2.47
N ILE A 156 -2.02 -16.19 -1.68
CA ILE A 156 -2.65 -15.09 -0.92
C ILE A 156 -1.90 -13.75 -1.02
#